data_AF-A0A821HV98-F1
#
_entry.id   AF-A0A821HV98-F1
#
_cell.length_a   1.000
_cell.length_b   1.000
_cell.length_c   1.000
_cell.angle_alpha   90.00
_cell.angle_beta   90.00
_cell.angle_gamma   90.00
#
_symmetry.space_group_name_H-M   'P 1'
#
loop_
_entity.id
_entity.type
_entity.pdbx_description
1 polymer ?
#
loop_
_entity_poly.entity_id
_entity_poly.type
_entity_poly.pdbx_seq_one_letter_code
_entity_poly.pdbx_strand_id
1 'polypeptide(L)' 'QTKTSEFEFVKVSFVQSLIKLHNSMAIHGIYGCLKNIHQLDWSWIQACEHKAAGNLEQAAYE' A
#
# COMPACT_ATOMS: atom_id res chain seq x y z
N GLN A 1 -19.57 6.22 11.22
CA GLN A 1 -18.40 6.88 10.57
C GLN A 1 -17.05 6.37 11.07
N THR A 2 -16.99 5.53 12.12
CA THR A 2 -15.75 5.00 12.73
C THR A 2 -15.12 3.79 12.00
N LYS A 3 -15.92 2.92 11.36
CA LYS A 3 -15.39 1.70 10.73
C LYS A 3 -14.43 1.97 9.57
N THR A 4 -14.66 3.05 8.82
CA THR A 4 -13.81 3.43 7.68
C THR A 4 -12.42 3.88 8.14
N SER A 5 -12.29 4.52 9.31
CA SER A 5 -10.99 4.98 9.81
C SER A 5 -10.12 3.85 10.36
N GLU A 6 -10.72 2.85 11.02
CA GLU A 6 -9.98 1.69 11.53
C GLU A 6 -9.41 0.84 10.39
N PHE A 7 -10.20 0.63 9.33
CA PHE A 7 -9.76 -0.12 8.17
C PHE A 7 -8.62 0.61 7.43
N GLU A 8 -8.73 1.93 7.24
CA GLU A 8 -7.64 2.74 6.67
C GLU A 8 -6.36 2.66 7.50
N PHE A 9 -6.47 2.74 8.82
CA PHE A 9 -5.32 2.62 9.72
C PHE A 9 -4.62 1.25 9.58
N VAL A 10 -5.39 0.15 9.56
CA VAL A 10 -4.85 -1.20 9.38
C VAL A 10 -4.19 -1.34 8.01
N LYS A 11 -4.85 -0.86 6.95
CA LYS A 11 -4.32 -0.88 5.58
C LYS A 11 -2.97 -0.18 5.49
N VAL A 12 -2.88 1.05 5.99
CA VAL A 12 -1.63 1.84 5.97
C VAL A 12 -0.53 1.15 6.79
N SER A 13 -0.85 0.72 8.02
CA SER A 13 0.12 0.07 8.91
C SER A 13 0.66 -1.24 8.31
N PHE A 14 -0.22 -1.99 7.66
CA PHE A 14 0.13 -3.24 7.02
C PHE A 14 1.07 -3.00 5.82
N VAL A 15 0.77 -2.07 4.93
CA VAL A 15 1.67 -1.75 3.80
C VAL A 15 3.00 -1.18 4.28
N GLN A 16 3.02 -0.33 5.31
CA GLN A 16 4.26 0.17 5.91
C GLN A 16 5.14 -0.97 6.46
N SER A 17 4.53 -2.01 7.03
CA SER A 17 5.26 -3.19 7.50
C SER A 17 5.88 -3.96 6.33
N LEU A 18 5.15 -4.12 5.22
CA LEU A 18 5.69 -4.75 4.01
C LEU A 18 6.83 -3.97 3.37
N ILE A 19 6.78 -2.63 3.41
CA ILE A 19 7.89 -1.78 2.95
C ILE A 19 9.16 -2.07 3.77
N LYS A 20 9.05 -2.13 5.11
CA LYS A 20 10.19 -2.43 5.99
C LYS A 20 10.75 -3.84 5.78
N LEU A 21 9.92 -4.77 5.33
CA LEU A 21 10.32 -6.14 4.98
C LEU A 21 10.82 -6.26 3.53
N HIS A 22 10.88 -5.16 2.77
CA HIS A 22 11.25 -5.16 1.35
C HIS A 22 10.42 -6.13 0.49
N ASN A 23 9.13 -6.26 0.81
CA ASN A 23 8.26 -7.24 0.16
C ASN A 23 7.25 -6.57 -0.79
N SER A 24 7.74 -6.10 -1.94
CA SER A 24 6.91 -5.45 -2.97
C SER A 24 5.85 -6.39 -3.56
N MET A 25 6.16 -7.68 -3.73
CA MET A 25 5.19 -8.67 -4.25
C MET A 25 3.96 -8.81 -3.34
N ALA A 26 4.15 -8.79 -2.01
CA ALA A 26 3.03 -8.85 -1.08
C ALA A 26 2.15 -7.59 -1.15
N ILE A 27 2.76 -6.41 -1.36
CA ILE A 27 2.02 -5.15 -1.57
C ILE A 27 1.16 -5.27 -2.83
N HIS A 28 1.76 -5.73 -3.93
CA HIS A 28 1.08 -5.95 -5.20
C HIS A 28 -0.08 -6.93 -5.12
N GLY A 29 0.14 -8.08 -4.46
CA GLY A 29 -0.90 -9.09 -4.28
C GLY A 29 -2.11 -8.56 -3.52
N ILE A 30 -1.89 -7.78 -2.46
CA ILE A 30 -2.97 -7.23 -1.65
C ILE A 30 -3.70 -6.11 -2.36
N TYR A 31 -2.98 -5.23 -3.06
CA TYR A 31 -3.60 -4.27 -3.97
C TYR A 31 -4.50 -4.98 -4.98
N GLY A 32 -4.00 -6.02 -5.65
CA GLY A 32 -4.76 -6.81 -6.61
C GLY A 32 -6.05 -7.40 -6.02
N CYS A 33 -6.00 -7.88 -4.77
CA CYS A 33 -7.16 -8.46 -4.08
C CYS A 33 -8.19 -7.41 -3.63
N LEU A 34 -7.76 -6.22 -3.21
CA LEU A 34 -8.60 -5.26 -2.49
C LEU A 34 -8.92 -3.98 -3.26
N LYS A 35 -8.31 -3.74 -4.43
CA LYS A 35 -8.48 -2.49 -5.21
C LYS A 35 -9.92 -2.20 -5.64
N ASN A 36 -10.78 -3.22 -5.74
CA ASN A 36 -12.16 -3.07 -6.19
C ASN A 36 -13.13 -2.70 -5.06
N ILE A 37 -12.65 -2.55 -3.82
CA ILE A 37 -13.47 -2.08 -2.71
C ILE A 37 -13.60 -0.55 -2.82
N HIS A 38 -14.75 -0.08 -3.31
CA HIS A 38 -15.04 1.33 -3.61
C HIS A 38 -14.76 2.35 -2.49
N GLN A 39 -14.63 1.90 -1.25
CA GLN A 39 -14.42 2.74 -0.08
C GLN A 39 -12.92 2.98 0.21
N LEU A 40 -12.02 2.32 -0.52
CA LEU A 40 -10.58 2.36 -0.27
C LEU A 40 -9.86 3.19 -1.33
N ASP A 41 -9.13 4.20 -0.88
CA ASP A 41 -8.17 4.90 -1.72
C ASP A 41 -6.83 4.14 -1.76
N TRP A 42 -6.35 3.86 -2.96
CA TRP A 42 -5.09 3.15 -3.23
C TRP A 42 -4.14 3.96 -4.11
N SER A 43 -4.38 5.27 -4.30
CA SER A 43 -3.56 6.15 -5.13
C SER A 43 -2.05 6.07 -4.83
N TRP A 44 -1.69 5.85 -3.57
CA TRP A 44 -0.32 5.83 -3.07
C TRP A 44 0.39 4.46 -3.15
N ILE A 45 -0.29 3.41 -3.62
CA ILE A 45 0.20 2.03 -3.50
C ILE A 45 1.41 1.74 -4.38
N GLN A 46 1.49 2.36 -5.58
CA GLN A 46 2.61 2.18 -6.51
C GLN A 46 3.91 2.76 -5.96
N ALA A 47 3.86 3.96 -5.38
CA ALA A 47 5.00 4.54 -4.65
C ALA A 47 5.50 3.59 -3.54
N CYS A 48 4.58 2.92 -2.85
CA CYS A 48 4.91 1.95 -1.81
C CYS A 48 5.54 0.65 -2.36
N GLU A 49 5.06 0.14 -3.50
CA GLU A 49 5.68 -0.99 -4.20
C GLU A 49 7.11 -0.67 -4.61
N HIS A 50 7.35 0.50 -5.20
CA HIS A 50 8.69 0.97 -5.59
C HIS A 50 9.60 1.12 -4.37
N LYS A 51 9.09 1.70 -3.28
CA LYS A 51 9.85 1.84 -2.03
C LYS A 51 10.24 0.49 -1.43
N ALA A 52 9.34 -0.49 -1.43
CA ALA A 52 9.64 -1.84 -0.96
C ALA A 52 10.65 -2.56 -1.87
N ALA A 53 10.63 -2.29 -3.17
CA ALA A 53 11.60 -2.82 -4.14
C ALA A 53 12.98 -2.13 -4.11
N GLY A 54 13.13 -1.05 -3.33
CA GLY A 54 14.37 -0.25 -3.29
C GLY A 54 14.50 0.80 -4.41
N ASN A 55 13.45 1.00 -5.21
CA ASN A 55 13.43 1.95 -6.33
C ASN A 55 12.98 3.34 -5.84
N LEU A 56 13.85 4.02 -5.08
CA LEU A 56 13.50 5.27 -4.39
C LEU A 56 13.21 6.45 -5.33
N GLU A 57 13.85 6.50 -6.50
CA GLU A 57 13.62 7.55 -7.50
C GLU A 57 12.21 7.45 -8.11
N GLN A 58 11.79 6.26 -8.52
CA GLN A 58 10.43 6.00 -8.99
C GLN A 58 9.41 6.25 -7.88
N ALA A 59 9.71 5.82 -6.65
CA ALA A 59 8.82 6.05 -5.51
C ALA A 59 8.59 7.53 -5.17
N ALA A 60 9.47 8.43 -5.60
CA ALA A 60 9.33 9.87 -5.39
C ALA A 60 8.57 10.59 -6.53
N TYR A 61 8.40 9.93 -7.67
CA TYR A 61 7.69 10.45 -8.84
C TYR A 61 6.21 10.09 -8.86
N GLU A 62 5.88 8.90 -8.33
CA GLU A 62 4.51 8.41 -8.12
C GLU A 62 3.83 9.08 -6.91
#